data_AF-A0A2J5Q844-F1
#
_entry.id   AF-A0A2J5Q844-F1
#
_cell.length_a   1.000
_cell.length_b   1.000
_cell.length_c   1.000
_cell.angle_alpha   90.00
_cell.angle_beta   90.00
_cell.angle_gamma   90.00
#
_symmetry.space_group_name_H-M   'P 1'
#
loop_
_entity.id
_entity.type
_entity.pdbx_description
1 polymer ?
#
loop_
_entity_poly.entity_id
_entity_poly.type
_entity_poly.pdbx_seq_one_letter_code
_entity_poly.pdbx_strand_id
1 'polypeptide(L)' 'IGHLRWLRNIAVALGNAPWDEANLKALESRRGEHPLLDEHIEWAMAQQIEKRNANVVEVQLPKKLRLVRVVEKGLPRDA' A
#
# COMPACT_ATOMS: atom_id res chain seq x y z
N ILE A 1 -10.83 18.01 -23.13
CA ILE A 1 -9.54 17.28 -23.28
C ILE A 1 -8.61 17.46 -22.07
N GLY A 2 -8.42 18.68 -21.52
CA GLY A 2 -7.50 18.89 -20.38
C GLY A 2 -7.89 18.18 -19.08
N HIS A 3 -9.19 18.18 -18.73
CA HIS A 3 -9.66 17.64 -17.45
C HIS A 3 -9.36 16.15 -17.26
N LEU A 4 -9.72 15.30 -18.25
CA LEU A 4 -9.44 13.86 -18.18
C LEU A 4 -7.94 13.56 -18.08
N ARG A 5 -7.10 14.31 -18.81
CA ARG A 5 -5.64 14.17 -18.71
C ARG A 5 -5.13 14.53 -17.31
N TRP A 6 -5.67 15.58 -16.71
CA TRP A 6 -5.34 15.98 -15.35
C TRP A 6 -5.78 14.94 -14.31
N LEU A 7 -6.98 14.36 -14.44
CA LEU A 7 -7.45 13.30 -13.54
C LEU A 7 -6.57 12.06 -13.59
N ARG A 8 -6.13 11.64 -14.79
CA ARG A 8 -5.18 10.51 -14.92
C ARG A 8 -3.85 10.81 -14.23
N ASN A 9 -3.33 12.03 -14.36
CA ASN A 9 -2.10 12.44 -13.66
C ASN A 9 -2.28 12.40 -12.14
N ILE A 10 -3.45 12.81 -11.63
CA ILE A 10 -3.76 12.70 -10.20
C ILE A 10 -3.82 11.23 -9.76
N ALA A 11 -4.50 10.36 -10.51
CA ALA A 11 -4.55 8.93 -10.20
C ALA A 11 -3.13 8.34 -10.10
N VAL A 12 -2.24 8.68 -11.05
CA VAL A 12 -0.83 8.27 -11.01
C VAL A 12 -0.11 8.81 -9.77
N ALA A 13 -0.31 10.08 -9.42
CA ALA A 13 0.30 10.68 -8.23
C ALA A 13 -0.16 9.98 -6.93
N LEU A 14 -1.45 9.65 -6.81
CA LEU A 14 -2.00 8.89 -5.68
C LEU A 14 -1.43 7.46 -5.61
N GLY A 15 -1.27 6.79 -6.75
CA GLY A 15 -0.62 5.49 -6.82
C GLY A 15 0.86 5.55 -6.39
N ASN A 16 1.56 6.65 -6.66
CA ASN A 16 2.95 6.87 -6.27
C ASN A 16 3.14 7.31 -4.81
N ALA A 17 2.13 7.94 -4.19
CA ALA A 17 2.17 8.35 -2.80
C ALA A 17 2.38 7.16 -1.83
N PRO A 18 2.84 7.39 -0.58
CA PRO A 18 2.80 6.38 0.47
C PRO A 18 1.39 5.81 0.67
N TRP A 19 1.31 4.66 1.35
CA TRP A 19 0.02 4.07 1.66
C TRP A 19 -0.85 5.01 2.50
N ASP A 20 -2.09 5.24 2.05
CA ASP A 20 -3.13 5.96 2.79
C ASP A 20 -4.52 5.43 2.38
N GLU A 21 -5.38 5.17 3.37
CA GLU A 21 -6.76 4.76 3.12
C GLU A 21 -7.56 5.85 2.37
N ALA A 22 -7.24 7.13 2.59
CA ALA A 22 -7.89 8.24 1.89
C ALA A 22 -7.61 8.21 0.38
N ASN A 23 -6.41 7.76 -0.03
CA ASN A 23 -6.06 7.62 -1.45
C ASN A 23 -6.92 6.55 -2.12
N LEU A 24 -7.10 5.39 -1.47
CA LEU A 24 -7.98 4.32 -2.00
C LEU A 24 -9.42 4.78 -2.13
N LYS A 25 -9.98 5.44 -1.11
CA LYS A 25 -11.35 5.97 -1.16
C LYS A 25 -11.54 7.00 -2.26
N ALA A 26 -10.58 7.90 -2.45
CA ALA A 26 -10.63 8.90 -3.50
C ALA A 26 -10.59 8.27 -4.90
N LEU A 27 -9.76 7.24 -5.10
CA LEU A 27 -9.68 6.47 -6.34
C LEU A 27 -10.98 5.71 -6.61
N GLU A 28 -11.51 4.99 -5.62
CA GLU A 28 -12.78 4.25 -5.73
C GLU A 28 -13.96 5.15 -6.07
N SER A 29 -14.04 6.35 -5.47
CA SER A 29 -15.14 7.29 -5.71
C SER A 29 -15.25 7.77 -7.17
N ARG A 30 -14.16 7.68 -7.93
CA ARG A 30 -14.06 8.13 -9.33
C ARG A 30 -14.09 6.97 -10.32
N ARG A 31 -14.17 5.73 -9.84
CA ARG A 31 -14.19 4.55 -10.71
C ARG A 31 -15.48 4.49 -11.51
N GLY A 32 -15.39 4.16 -12.80
CA GLY A 32 -16.50 4.11 -13.73
C GLY A 32 -16.81 5.46 -14.37
N GLU A 33 -16.08 6.53 -14.05
CA GLU A 33 -16.25 7.84 -14.69
C GLU A 33 -15.84 7.82 -16.16
N HIS A 34 -14.77 7.09 -16.51
CA HIS A 34 -14.28 7.02 -17.89
C HIS A 34 -13.29 5.85 -18.08
N PRO A 35 -13.38 5.04 -19.15
CA PRO A 35 -12.52 3.86 -19.36
C PRO A 35 -11.01 4.16 -19.27
N LEU A 36 -10.53 5.20 -19.95
CA LEU A 36 -9.11 5.61 -19.88
C LEU A 36 -8.66 6.11 -18.50
N LEU A 37 -9.58 6.61 -17.66
CA LEU A 37 -9.27 6.99 -16.29
C LEU A 37 -9.27 5.77 -15.39
N ASP A 38 -10.22 4.85 -15.59
CA ASP A 38 -10.37 3.62 -14.82
C ASP A 38 -9.10 2.76 -14.88
N GLU A 39 -8.44 2.65 -16.04
CA GLU A 39 -7.14 1.97 -16.15
C GLU A 39 -6.09 2.54 -15.17
N HIS A 40 -6.06 3.86 -15.00
CA HIS A 40 -5.11 4.53 -14.09
C HIS A 40 -5.55 4.41 -12.63
N ILE A 41 -6.86 4.42 -12.38
CA ILE A 41 -7.44 4.20 -11.06
C ILE A 41 -7.10 2.80 -10.56
N GLU A 42 -7.33 1.76 -11.36
CA GLU A 42 -7.06 0.37 -11.00
C GLU A 42 -5.55 0.15 -10.75
N TRP A 43 -4.69 0.72 -11.60
CA TRP A 43 -3.23 0.70 -11.34
C TRP A 43 -2.88 1.37 -10.00
N ALA A 44 -3.42 2.56 -9.72
CA ALA A 44 -3.12 3.31 -8.51
C ALA A 44 -3.61 2.59 -7.25
N MET A 45 -4.78 1.95 -7.32
CA MET A 45 -5.31 1.11 -6.23
C MET A 45 -4.40 -0.08 -5.95
N ALA A 46 -3.92 -0.77 -6.99
CA ALA A 46 -2.98 -1.88 -6.85
C ALA A 46 -1.68 -1.45 -6.14
N GLN A 47 -1.11 -0.29 -6.53
CA GLN A 47 0.08 0.25 -5.86
C GLN A 47 -0.16 0.58 -4.38
N GLN A 48 -1.31 1.14 -4.04
CA GLN A 48 -1.68 1.44 -2.66
C GLN A 48 -1.82 0.17 -1.81
N ILE A 49 -2.41 -0.89 -2.36
CA ILE A 49 -2.54 -2.20 -1.70
C ILE A 49 -1.16 -2.85 -1.51
N GLU A 50 -0.30 -2.81 -2.53
CA GLU A 50 1.06 -3.34 -2.43
C GLU A 50 1.85 -2.66 -1.31
N LYS A 51 1.80 -1.32 -1.25
CA LYS A 51 2.45 -0.54 -0.19
C LYS A 51 1.88 -0.82 1.20
N ARG A 52 0.56 -1.01 1.33
CA ARG A 52 -0.06 -1.46 2.58
C ARG A 52 0.55 -2.77 3.05
N ASN A 53 0.65 -3.75 2.13
CA ASN A 53 1.16 -5.08 2.43
C ASN A 53 2.65 -5.02 2.80
N ALA A 54 3.45 -4.23 2.07
CA ALA A 54 4.85 -4.01 2.38
C ALA A 54 5.04 -3.40 3.78
N ASN A 55 4.27 -2.36 4.12
CA ASN A 55 4.28 -1.75 5.45
C ASN A 55 3.87 -2.74 6.55
N VAL A 56 2.87 -3.59 6.29
CA VAL A 56 2.45 -4.64 7.24
C VAL A 56 3.57 -5.66 7.46
N VAL A 57 4.25 -6.10 6.40
CA VAL A 57 5.40 -7.02 6.48
C VAL A 57 6.55 -6.37 7.25
N GLU A 58 6.87 -5.11 6.94
CA GLU A 58 7.90 -4.35 7.64
C GLU A 58 7.60 -4.18 9.12
N VAL A 59 6.34 -4.03 9.54
CA VAL A 59 5.98 -3.95 10.97
C VAL A 59 6.06 -5.33 11.66
N GLN A 60 5.71 -6.42 10.97
CA GLN A 60 5.75 -7.76 11.55
C GLN A 60 7.17 -8.30 11.72
N LEU A 61 8.07 -8.02 10.79
CA LEU A 61 9.44 -8.55 10.80
C LEU A 61 10.23 -8.15 12.07
N PRO A 62 10.28 -6.88 12.51
CA PRO A 62 10.88 -6.46 13.77
C PRO A 62 10.24 -7.11 14.99
N LYS A 63 8.91 -7.29 15.02
CA LYS A 63 8.22 -7.98 16.13
C LYS A 63 8.64 -9.46 16.20
N LYS A 64 8.72 -10.14 15.05
CA LYS A 64 9.19 -11.52 14.95
C LYS A 64 10.66 -11.66 15.38
N LEU A 65 11.53 -10.76 14.91
CA LEU A 65 12.94 -10.72 15.30
C LEU A 65 13.12 -10.49 16.81
N ARG A 66 12.32 -9.59 17.42
CA ARG A 66 12.31 -9.40 18.87
C ARG A 66 11.89 -10.66 19.61
N LEU A 67 10.84 -11.35 19.14
CA LEU A 67 10.36 -12.60 19.73
C LEU A 67 11.43 -13.70 19.68
N VAL A 68 12.05 -13.93 18.51
CA VAL A 68 13.13 -14.91 18.34
C VAL A 68 14.27 -14.64 19.33
N ARG A 69 14.72 -13.39 19.45
CA ARG A 69 15.80 -13.00 20.36
C ARG A 69 15.46 -13.23 21.84
N VAL A 70 14.18 -13.11 22.23
CA VAL A 70 13.74 -13.40 23.60
C VAL A 70 13.78 -14.91 23.88
N VAL A 71 13.33 -15.74 22.94
CA VAL A 71 13.38 -17.20 23.07
C VAL A 71 14.83 -17.69 23.16
N GLU A 72 15.71 -17.21 22.29
CA GLU A 72 17.14 -17.57 22.29
C GLU A 72 17.86 -17.18 23.59
N LYS A 73 17.48 -16.05 24.21
CA LYS A 73 18.06 -15.61 25.48
C LYS A 73 17.40 -16.24 26.71
N GLY A 74 16.13 -16.63 26.60
CA GLY A 74 15.31 -17.15 27.70
C GLY A 74 15.34 -18.67 27.85
N LEU A 75 15.78 -19.41 26.82
CA LEU A 75 16.02 -20.84 26.91
C LEU A 75 17.50 -21.08 27.25
N PRO A 76 17.85 -21.49 28.49
CA PRO A 76 19.21 -21.93 28.76
C PRO A 76 19.47 -23.16 27.89
N ARG A 77 20.55 -23.11 27.10
CA ARG A 77 21.03 -24.24 26.30
C ARG A 77 21.73 -25.24 27.23
N ASP A 78 21.03 -25.80 28.21
CA ASP A 78 21.59 -26.85 29.07
C ASP A 78 20.48 -27.80 29.53
N ALA A 79 20.30 -28.88 28.77
CA ALA A 79 19.88 -30.21 29.22
C ALA A 79 20.44 -31.24 28.21
#